data_AF-A0A7Y2YKH9-F1
#
_entry.id   AF-A0A7Y2YKH9-F1
#
_cell.length_a   1.000
_cell.length_b   1.000
_cell.length_c   1.000
_cell.angle_alpha   90.00
_cell.angle_beta   90.00
_cell.angle_gamma   90.00
#
_symmetry.space_group_name_H-M   'P 1'
#
loop_
_entity.id
_entity.type
_entity.pdbx_description
1 polymer ?
#
loop_
_entity_poly.entity_id
_entity_poly.type
_entity_poly.pdbx_seq_one_letter_code
_entity_poly.pdbx_strand_id
1 'polypeptide(L)'
;WYLSMVWDHRPDRTFFRGIALREYCPSRRQLVGERKFIFDGTAFDCTEGPHLYRYGDFYYLLAAEGGTGYEHVVTVARSRDLEGPYEVDPAGPLVTARYSPEHPLQRTGHGDIVRTPGGRLFIVFLCSRPLPGTRRSPLGRESAIQELVETDDGWFRLKSGGPLPLPELEIDLDGTGSAKRASATAEEVIRYGFDSDDLPDDFQWLRSPRPERLFSLRERPGNLRLHGRESIGSFYEQALVARRQTHFRYRAETALEFEPAHFQQMAGLVCYYNASKFHYLYVSRDEEVGKHLAVMSCEGEILLDAVFPEYGNRVAVPEGQKLHLRVDVDGARLVFSWSADGDAWNEFPVSLDASLLSDEAGKGEGAQFTGAFVGMCCQDMAGTGRPADFRYFCYEGR
;
A
#
# COMPACT_ATOMS: atom_id res chain seq x y z
N TRP A 1 9.29 -23.25 16.77
CA TRP A 1 10.59 -22.81 16.25
C TRP A 1 10.44 -21.43 15.63
N TYR A 2 11.52 -20.64 15.62
CA TYR A 2 11.57 -19.32 15.00
C TYR A 2 12.55 -19.34 13.83
N LEU A 3 12.12 -18.77 12.71
CA LEU A 3 12.93 -18.61 11.51
C LEU A 3 13.30 -17.14 11.36
N SER A 4 14.51 -16.87 10.88
CA SER A 4 14.94 -15.51 10.55
C SER A 4 15.75 -15.50 9.28
N MET A 5 15.43 -14.58 8.37
CA MET A 5 16.37 -14.13 7.35
C MET A 5 17.64 -13.59 8.02
N VAL A 6 18.80 -13.95 7.48
CA VAL A 6 20.09 -13.46 7.96
C VAL A 6 20.63 -12.39 7.02
N TRP A 7 20.68 -11.15 7.52
CA TRP A 7 21.30 -10.04 6.81
C TRP A 7 22.81 -9.97 7.09
N ASP A 8 23.64 -9.93 6.05
CA ASP A 8 25.09 -9.88 6.12
C ASP A 8 25.62 -8.55 5.57
N HIS A 9 25.81 -7.57 6.45
CA HIS A 9 26.20 -6.21 6.10
C HIS A 9 27.62 -6.04 5.53
N ARG A 10 28.39 -7.13 5.41
CA ARG A 10 29.76 -7.06 4.89
C ARG A 10 29.73 -6.83 3.38
N PRO A 11 30.52 -5.87 2.85
CA PRO A 11 30.37 -5.41 1.47
C PRO A 11 30.92 -6.36 0.40
N ASP A 12 31.60 -7.45 0.79
CA ASP A 12 32.29 -8.39 -0.11
C ASP A 12 31.46 -9.63 -0.47
N ARG A 13 30.16 -9.63 -0.15
CA ARG A 13 29.24 -10.77 -0.30
C ARG A 13 27.79 -10.30 -0.42
N THR A 14 26.86 -11.21 -0.73
CA THR A 14 25.41 -10.91 -0.72
C THR A 14 24.94 -10.50 0.67
N PHE A 15 24.04 -9.51 0.72
CA PHE A 15 23.38 -9.09 1.95
C PHE A 15 22.43 -10.16 2.50
N PHE A 16 21.91 -11.06 1.67
CA PHE A 16 20.96 -12.09 2.08
C PHE A 16 21.68 -13.42 2.25
N ARG A 17 22.03 -13.76 3.50
CA ARG A 17 22.82 -14.96 3.81
C ARG A 17 21.97 -16.21 4.11
N GLY A 18 20.71 -16.21 3.67
CA GLY A 18 19.79 -17.32 3.85
C GLY A 18 19.05 -17.31 5.18
N ILE A 19 18.58 -18.48 5.60
CA ILE A 19 17.62 -18.67 6.69
C ILE A 19 18.28 -19.37 7.88
N ALA A 20 18.07 -18.79 9.06
CA ALA A 20 18.45 -19.38 10.32
C ALA A 20 17.23 -19.85 11.13
N LEU A 21 17.43 -20.93 11.88
CA LEU A 21 16.48 -21.56 12.78
C LEU A 21 16.96 -21.41 14.22
N ARG A 22 16.04 -21.08 15.13
CA ARG A 22 16.28 -21.10 16.58
C ARG A 22 15.04 -21.51 17.35
N GLU A 23 15.21 -22.20 18.47
CA GLU A 23 14.07 -22.58 19.31
C GLU A 23 13.50 -21.33 20.00
N TYR A 24 12.17 -21.22 20.04
CA TYR A 24 11.48 -20.24 20.87
C TYR A 24 10.91 -20.96 22.09
N CYS A 25 11.28 -20.51 23.30
CA CYS A 25 10.79 -21.07 24.55
C CYS A 25 9.58 -20.27 25.03
N PRO A 26 8.34 -20.80 24.98
CA PRO A 26 7.14 -20.03 25.31
C PRO A 26 7.08 -19.58 26.77
N SER A 27 7.55 -20.42 27.70
CA SER A 27 7.57 -20.11 29.13
C SER A 27 8.52 -18.95 29.48
N ARG A 28 9.64 -18.83 28.75
CA ARG A 28 10.64 -17.77 28.94
C ARG A 28 10.44 -16.59 27.99
N ARG A 29 9.54 -16.71 27.01
CA ARG A 29 9.25 -15.74 25.95
C ARG A 29 10.50 -15.24 25.22
N GLN A 30 11.45 -16.12 24.96
CA GLN A 30 12.72 -15.78 24.31
C GLN A 30 13.23 -16.91 23.43
N LEU A 31 14.12 -16.56 22.51
CA LEU A 31 14.86 -17.53 21.73
C LEU A 31 15.93 -18.20 22.60
N VAL A 32 16.01 -19.53 22.53
CA VAL A 32 16.94 -20.37 23.30
C VAL A 32 17.76 -21.26 22.36
N GLY A 33 18.81 -21.90 22.90
CA GLY A 33 19.72 -22.72 22.13
C GLY A 33 20.58 -21.93 21.14
N GLU A 34 21.33 -22.66 20.32
CA GLU A 34 22.18 -22.10 19.27
C GLU A 34 21.38 -21.74 18.01
N ARG A 35 21.85 -20.73 17.28
CA ARG A 35 21.32 -20.37 15.97
C ARG A 35 21.91 -21.30 14.92
N LYS A 36 21.06 -22.00 14.15
CA LYS A 36 21.48 -22.90 13.08
C LYS A 36 21.12 -22.33 11.72
N PHE A 37 22.07 -22.32 10.79
CA PHE A 37 21.80 -21.95 9.39
C PHE A 37 21.29 -23.19 8.67
N ILE A 38 20.07 -23.12 8.12
CA ILE A 38 19.39 -24.30 7.57
C ILE A 38 19.20 -24.25 6.06
N PHE A 39 19.32 -23.05 5.46
CA PHE A 39 19.11 -22.88 4.03
C PHE A 39 19.84 -21.63 3.53
N ASP A 40 20.73 -21.77 2.56
CA ASP A 40 21.46 -20.63 1.96
C ASP A 40 20.61 -19.89 0.89
N GLY A 41 19.53 -20.50 0.39
CA GLY A 41 18.79 -20.01 -0.78
C GLY A 41 19.23 -20.68 -2.08
N THR A 42 18.74 -20.12 -3.18
CA THR A 42 19.05 -20.53 -4.55
C THR A 42 19.83 -19.44 -5.29
N ALA A 43 20.08 -19.66 -6.58
CA ALA A 43 20.68 -18.66 -7.46
C ALA A 43 19.80 -17.40 -7.66
N PHE A 44 18.55 -17.41 -7.20
CA PHE A 44 17.69 -16.23 -7.25
C PHE A 44 18.08 -15.14 -6.24
N ASP A 45 18.88 -15.48 -5.21
CA ASP A 45 19.33 -14.57 -4.15
C ASP A 45 18.16 -13.89 -3.42
N CYS A 46 18.46 -12.93 -2.52
CA CYS A 46 17.44 -12.19 -1.76
C CYS A 46 16.51 -13.09 -0.93
N THR A 47 17.05 -14.20 -0.40
CA THR A 47 16.29 -15.22 0.34
C THR A 47 15.71 -14.68 1.63
N GLU A 48 14.39 -14.57 1.69
CA GLU A 48 13.62 -14.00 2.79
C GLU A 48 12.27 -14.70 2.99
N GLY A 49 11.39 -14.15 3.83
CA GLY A 49 10.04 -14.66 4.06
C GLY A 49 9.95 -16.15 4.40
N PRO A 50 10.74 -16.69 5.36
CA PRO A 50 10.77 -18.12 5.61
C PRO A 50 9.50 -18.61 6.34
N HIS A 51 8.83 -19.61 5.77
CA HIS A 51 7.74 -20.34 6.42
C HIS A 51 8.05 -21.83 6.46
N LEU A 52 7.74 -22.49 7.58
CA LEU A 52 8.05 -23.89 7.79
C LEU A 52 6.77 -24.69 8.05
N TYR A 53 6.61 -25.79 7.30
CA TYR A 53 5.48 -26.70 7.42
C TYR A 53 5.98 -28.12 7.68
N ARG A 54 5.28 -28.86 8.53
CA ARG A 54 5.42 -30.31 8.60
C ARG A 54 4.27 -30.92 7.80
N TYR A 55 4.58 -31.60 6.70
CA TYR A 55 3.58 -32.22 5.85
C TYR A 55 4.08 -33.59 5.38
N GLY A 56 3.26 -34.63 5.58
CA GLY A 56 3.70 -36.02 5.41
C GLY A 56 4.99 -36.30 6.20
N ASP A 57 5.99 -36.83 5.50
CA ASP A 57 7.28 -37.18 6.08
C ASP A 57 8.31 -36.04 6.08
N PHE A 58 7.99 -34.88 5.51
CA PHE A 58 8.94 -33.80 5.27
C PHE A 58 8.62 -32.55 6.09
N TYR A 59 9.68 -31.82 6.42
CA TYR A 59 9.64 -30.40 6.71
C TYR A 59 9.81 -29.66 5.38
N TYR A 60 8.86 -28.79 5.04
CA TYR A 60 8.96 -27.89 3.89
C TYR A 60 9.33 -26.50 4.37
N LEU A 61 10.35 -25.92 3.76
CA LEU A 61 10.74 -24.53 3.90
C LEU A 61 10.31 -23.78 2.64
N LEU A 62 9.35 -22.88 2.81
CA LEU A 62 8.95 -21.90 1.80
C LEU A 62 9.78 -20.63 2.03
N ALA A 63 10.27 -20.01 0.96
CA ALA A 63 10.99 -18.75 1.01
C ALA A 63 10.61 -17.86 -0.18
N ALA A 64 10.72 -16.55 0.01
CA ALA A 64 10.73 -15.58 -1.08
C ALA A 64 12.17 -15.36 -1.55
N GLU A 65 12.38 -15.21 -2.85
CA GLU A 65 13.70 -14.93 -3.45
C GLU A 65 13.55 -13.94 -4.61
N GLY A 66 14.67 -13.43 -5.14
CA GLY A 66 14.71 -12.47 -6.25
C GLY A 66 14.35 -11.02 -5.86
N GLY A 67 13.98 -10.80 -4.60
CA GLY A 67 13.52 -9.53 -4.08
C GLY A 67 12.09 -9.20 -4.53
N THR A 68 11.40 -8.33 -3.77
CA THR A 68 9.99 -8.00 -4.01
C THR A 68 9.71 -7.20 -5.31
N GLY A 69 10.67 -7.09 -6.23
CA GLY A 69 10.53 -6.46 -7.54
C GLY A 69 10.01 -7.42 -8.61
N TYR A 70 10.35 -7.19 -9.87
CA TYR A 70 9.83 -8.02 -10.97
C TYR A 70 10.48 -9.41 -11.11
N GLU A 71 11.60 -9.63 -10.42
CA GLU A 71 12.29 -10.94 -10.38
C GLU A 71 11.79 -11.85 -9.24
N HIS A 72 10.75 -11.41 -8.51
CA HIS A 72 10.22 -12.09 -7.34
C HIS A 72 9.77 -13.53 -7.64
N VAL A 73 10.08 -14.43 -6.72
CA VAL A 73 9.68 -15.84 -6.78
C VAL A 73 9.29 -16.35 -5.40
N VAL A 74 8.48 -17.40 -5.37
CA VAL A 74 8.32 -18.30 -4.22
C VAL A 74 9.11 -19.57 -4.49
N THR A 75 10.05 -19.91 -3.61
CA THR A 75 10.83 -21.15 -3.66
C THR A 75 10.39 -22.10 -2.55
N VAL A 76 10.37 -23.40 -2.85
CA VAL A 76 10.12 -24.46 -1.87
C VAL A 76 11.36 -25.35 -1.78
N ALA A 77 11.75 -25.69 -0.57
CA ALA A 77 12.72 -26.73 -0.28
C ALA A 77 12.16 -27.68 0.78
N ARG A 78 12.66 -28.91 0.88
CA ARG A 78 12.22 -29.88 1.88
C ARG A 78 13.35 -30.68 2.50
N SER A 79 13.15 -31.16 3.72
CA SER A 79 14.06 -32.08 4.40
C SER A 79 13.30 -33.04 5.30
N ARG A 80 13.87 -34.22 5.56
CA ARG A 80 13.33 -35.14 6.58
C ARG A 80 13.76 -34.74 7.99
N ASP A 81 14.85 -33.98 8.11
CA ASP A 81 15.31 -33.37 9.35
C ASP A 81 14.92 -31.90 9.38
N LEU A 82 14.44 -31.41 10.51
CA LEU A 82 14.09 -30.01 10.71
C LEU A 82 15.28 -29.09 10.43
N GLU A 83 16.49 -29.54 10.76
CA GLU A 83 17.73 -28.76 10.64
C GLU A 83 18.39 -28.89 9.25
N GLY A 84 17.78 -29.66 8.35
CA GLY A 84 18.29 -29.88 7.01
C GLY A 84 19.28 -31.03 6.87
N PRO A 85 20.02 -31.11 5.75
CA PRO A 85 20.00 -30.15 4.65
C PRO A 85 18.64 -30.15 3.93
N TYR A 86 18.25 -28.99 3.42
CA TYR A 86 17.03 -28.83 2.62
C TYR A 86 17.36 -29.01 1.13
N GLU A 87 16.66 -29.94 0.49
CA GLU A 87 16.67 -30.12 -0.98
C GLU A 87 15.69 -29.13 -1.60
N VAL A 88 16.12 -28.39 -2.62
CA VAL A 88 15.26 -27.44 -3.36
C VAL A 88 14.42 -28.19 -4.38
N ASP A 89 13.20 -27.73 -4.60
CA ASP A 89 12.32 -28.29 -5.64
C ASP A 89 13.00 -28.26 -7.02
N PRO A 90 13.24 -29.41 -7.67
CA PRO A 90 13.92 -29.45 -8.95
C PRO A 90 13.09 -28.86 -10.10
N ALA A 91 11.78 -28.66 -9.93
CA ALA A 91 10.93 -28.01 -10.92
C ALA A 91 11.07 -26.48 -10.96
N GLY A 92 11.81 -25.90 -10.01
CA GLY A 92 11.99 -24.45 -9.89
C GLY A 92 10.97 -23.79 -8.96
N PRO A 93 10.72 -22.49 -9.12
CA PRO A 93 9.87 -21.74 -8.18
C PRO A 93 8.42 -22.24 -8.22
N LEU A 94 7.75 -22.23 -7.07
CA LEU A 94 6.34 -22.59 -6.93
C LEU A 94 5.43 -21.53 -7.56
N VAL A 95 5.76 -20.25 -7.40
CA VAL A 95 5.02 -19.12 -7.98
C VAL A 95 6.02 -18.09 -8.51
N THR A 96 5.86 -17.68 -9.77
CA THR A 96 6.53 -16.49 -10.32
C THR A 96 5.88 -16.01 -11.62
N ALA A 97 5.91 -14.70 -11.85
CA ALA A 97 5.55 -14.05 -13.10
C ALA A 97 6.77 -13.46 -13.84
N ARG A 98 8.00 -13.64 -13.30
CA ARG A 98 9.21 -13.01 -13.85
C ARG A 98 9.49 -13.34 -15.31
N TYR A 99 9.08 -14.53 -15.76
CA TYR A 99 9.25 -15.00 -17.15
C TYR A 99 8.08 -14.59 -18.07
N SER A 100 7.16 -13.76 -17.58
CA SER A 100 5.93 -13.39 -18.27
C SER A 100 5.62 -11.90 -18.05
N PRO A 101 6.39 -10.99 -18.68
CA PRO A 101 6.28 -9.54 -18.42
C PRO A 101 4.91 -8.94 -18.78
N GLU A 102 4.18 -9.57 -19.70
CA GLU A 102 2.83 -9.15 -20.11
C GLU A 102 1.71 -9.71 -19.20
N HIS A 103 2.06 -10.53 -18.21
CA HIS A 103 1.06 -11.10 -17.30
C HIS A 103 0.46 -10.00 -16.41
N PRO A 104 -0.87 -9.96 -16.18
CA PRO A 104 -1.49 -8.90 -15.39
C PRO A 104 -1.10 -8.92 -13.91
N LEU A 105 -0.74 -10.09 -13.37
CA LEU A 105 -0.16 -10.23 -12.03
C LEU A 105 1.36 -10.30 -12.14
N GLN A 106 2.04 -9.27 -11.65
CA GLN A 106 3.49 -9.15 -11.62
C GLN A 106 4.01 -9.23 -10.18
N ARG A 107 5.35 -9.25 -10.04
CA ARG A 107 6.03 -9.24 -8.73
C ARG A 107 5.54 -10.36 -7.79
N THR A 108 5.10 -11.50 -8.35
CA THR A 108 4.46 -12.57 -7.60
C THR A 108 5.48 -13.33 -6.74
N GLY A 109 5.27 -13.34 -5.43
CA GLY A 109 6.23 -13.91 -4.48
C GLY A 109 5.77 -13.77 -3.04
N HIS A 110 6.65 -14.08 -2.08
CA HIS A 110 6.37 -13.96 -0.64
C HIS A 110 5.03 -14.61 -0.24
N GLY A 111 4.97 -15.93 -0.41
CA GLY A 111 3.76 -16.70 -0.18
C GLY A 111 3.68 -17.35 1.19
N ASP A 112 2.49 -17.86 1.51
CA ASP A 112 2.19 -18.72 2.66
C ASP A 112 1.17 -19.80 2.23
N ILE A 113 1.32 -21.02 2.72
CA ILE A 113 0.47 -22.17 2.38
C ILE A 113 -0.56 -22.39 3.50
N VAL A 114 -1.84 -22.49 3.11
CA VAL A 114 -2.95 -22.80 4.00
C VAL A 114 -3.67 -24.06 3.55
N ARG A 115 -4.06 -24.89 4.53
CA ARG A 115 -4.89 -26.08 4.31
C ARG A 115 -6.30 -25.82 4.85
N THR A 116 -7.31 -26.03 4.02
CA THR A 116 -8.71 -25.92 4.45
C THR A 116 -9.10 -27.10 5.34
N PRO A 117 -10.22 -27.01 6.11
CA PRO A 117 -10.74 -28.15 6.87
C PRO A 117 -11.04 -29.37 5.98
N GLY A 118 -11.45 -29.16 4.73
CA GLY A 118 -11.67 -30.21 3.73
C GLY A 118 -10.39 -30.78 3.11
N GLY A 119 -9.22 -30.30 3.53
CA GLY A 119 -7.92 -30.83 3.13
C GLY A 119 -7.32 -30.23 1.87
N ARG A 120 -8.02 -29.32 1.18
CA ARG A 120 -7.50 -28.60 0.00
C ARG A 120 -6.39 -27.64 0.40
N LEU A 121 -5.38 -27.52 -0.45
CA LEU A 121 -4.23 -26.64 -0.23
C LEU A 121 -4.37 -25.39 -1.08
N PHE A 122 -4.01 -24.25 -0.51
CA PHE A 122 -3.93 -22.97 -1.18
C PHE A 122 -2.62 -22.29 -0.83
N ILE A 123 -2.13 -21.46 -1.74
CA ILE A 123 -1.06 -20.51 -1.47
C ILE A 123 -1.62 -19.10 -1.60
N VAL A 124 -1.43 -18.29 -0.57
CA VAL A 124 -1.57 -16.84 -0.65
C VAL A 124 -0.20 -16.25 -0.96
N PHE A 125 -0.13 -15.17 -1.73
CA PHE A 125 1.13 -14.50 -2.07
C PHE A 125 0.86 -13.06 -2.46
N LEU A 126 1.88 -12.22 -2.39
CA LEU A 126 1.76 -10.86 -2.88
C LEU A 126 1.93 -10.81 -4.40
N CYS A 127 1.28 -9.86 -5.05
CA CYS A 127 1.51 -9.50 -6.45
C CYS A 127 1.36 -7.98 -6.62
N SER A 128 1.68 -7.46 -7.80
CA SER A 128 1.30 -6.11 -8.20
C SER A 128 0.63 -6.14 -9.56
N ARG A 129 -0.13 -5.09 -9.85
CA ARG A 129 -0.77 -4.88 -11.15
C ARG A 129 -0.27 -3.54 -11.71
N PRO A 130 0.72 -3.53 -12.63
CA PRO A 130 1.23 -2.30 -13.20
C PRO A 130 0.22 -1.67 -14.17
N LEU A 131 0.25 -0.34 -14.30
CA LEU A 131 -0.54 0.36 -15.30
C LEU A 131 -0.09 -0.05 -16.72
N PRO A 132 -1.01 -0.19 -17.69
CA PRO A 132 -0.69 -0.59 -19.07
C PRO A 132 0.39 0.29 -19.70
N GLY A 133 1.36 -0.33 -20.37
CA GLY A 133 2.49 0.37 -21.01
C GLY A 133 3.51 0.95 -20.04
N THR A 134 3.37 0.68 -18.73
CA THR A 134 4.30 1.10 -17.70
C THR A 134 4.80 -0.11 -16.89
N ARG A 135 5.71 0.15 -15.95
CA ARG A 135 6.06 -0.78 -14.87
C ARG A 135 5.78 -0.15 -13.50
N ARG A 136 4.68 0.60 -13.38
CA ARG A 136 4.32 1.33 -12.16
C ARG A 136 3.00 0.79 -11.63
N SER A 137 2.98 0.43 -10.36
CA SER A 137 1.84 -0.18 -9.67
C SER A 137 1.32 0.77 -8.58
N PRO A 138 0.41 1.74 -8.89
CA PRO A 138 -0.08 2.70 -7.90
C PRO A 138 -0.79 2.05 -6.71
N LEU A 139 -1.39 0.89 -6.91
CA LEU A 139 -2.02 0.10 -5.85
C LEU A 139 -1.00 -0.54 -4.89
N GLY A 140 0.29 -0.44 -5.18
CA GLY A 140 1.36 -1.09 -4.45
C GLY A 140 1.35 -2.60 -4.67
N ARG A 141 1.58 -3.34 -3.58
CA ARG A 141 1.50 -4.81 -3.56
C ARG A 141 0.17 -5.24 -2.97
N GLU A 142 -0.53 -6.08 -3.71
CA GLU A 142 -1.84 -6.66 -3.40
C GLU A 142 -1.68 -8.13 -3.01
N SER A 143 -2.73 -8.74 -2.46
CA SER A 143 -2.72 -10.17 -2.11
C SER A 143 -3.53 -10.99 -3.13
N ALA A 144 -2.94 -12.08 -3.60
CA ALA A 144 -3.57 -13.07 -4.47
C ALA A 144 -3.57 -14.45 -3.82
N ILE A 145 -4.40 -15.36 -4.33
CA ILE A 145 -4.52 -16.74 -3.86
C ILE A 145 -4.56 -17.70 -5.06
N GLN A 146 -3.96 -18.87 -4.93
CA GLN A 146 -4.03 -19.97 -5.90
C GLN A 146 -4.24 -21.31 -5.19
N GLU A 147 -4.92 -22.24 -5.85
CA GLU A 147 -5.04 -23.62 -5.35
C GLU A 147 -3.76 -24.40 -5.66
N LEU A 148 -3.29 -25.18 -4.70
CA LEU A 148 -2.16 -26.08 -4.82
C LEU A 148 -2.61 -27.53 -4.93
N VAL A 149 -1.81 -28.33 -5.61
CA VAL A 149 -1.87 -29.79 -5.60
C VAL A 149 -0.53 -30.35 -5.10
N GLU A 150 -0.60 -31.46 -4.38
CA GLU A 150 0.57 -32.28 -4.06
C GLU A 150 0.85 -33.25 -5.21
N THR A 151 2.11 -33.39 -5.59
CA THR A 151 2.56 -34.36 -6.59
C THR A 151 2.93 -35.69 -5.95
N ASP A 152 2.93 -36.78 -6.72
CA ASP A 152 3.25 -38.13 -6.22
C ASP A 152 4.65 -38.25 -5.60
N ASP A 153 5.59 -37.41 -6.04
CA ASP A 153 6.94 -37.31 -5.49
C ASP A 153 7.06 -36.34 -4.30
N GLY A 154 5.93 -35.83 -3.80
CA GLY A 154 5.79 -35.04 -2.57
C GLY A 154 6.17 -33.57 -2.70
N TRP A 155 5.95 -32.94 -3.85
CA TRP A 155 6.14 -31.49 -4.03
C TRP A 155 4.79 -30.79 -4.19
N PHE A 156 4.80 -29.46 -4.19
CA PHE A 156 3.60 -28.65 -4.42
C PHE A 156 3.63 -28.01 -5.80
N ARG A 157 2.49 -27.96 -6.49
CA ARG A 157 2.35 -27.25 -7.77
C ARG A 157 1.09 -26.41 -7.73
N LEU A 158 1.09 -25.30 -8.46
CA LEU A 158 -0.17 -24.62 -8.78
C LEU A 158 -1.07 -25.62 -9.53
N LYS A 159 -2.35 -25.68 -9.15
CA LYS A 159 -3.33 -26.56 -9.80
C LYS A 159 -3.52 -26.20 -11.29
N SER A 160 -3.28 -24.96 -11.66
CA SER A 160 -3.30 -24.48 -13.05
C SER A 160 -2.15 -25.02 -13.91
N GLY A 161 -1.11 -25.60 -13.29
CA GLY A 161 0.12 -26.01 -13.95
C GLY A 161 1.13 -24.87 -14.10
N GLY A 162 2.41 -25.21 -14.05
CA GLY A 162 3.51 -24.23 -14.07
C GLY A 162 3.55 -23.30 -12.84
N PRO A 163 4.45 -22.30 -12.84
CA PRO A 163 4.59 -21.36 -11.73
C PRO A 163 3.80 -20.05 -11.92
N LEU A 164 3.17 -19.85 -13.08
CA LEU A 164 2.45 -18.62 -13.39
C LEU A 164 1.03 -18.68 -12.80
N PRO A 165 0.65 -17.78 -11.88
CA PRO A 165 -0.68 -17.82 -11.26
C PRO A 165 -1.77 -17.38 -12.23
N LEU A 166 -2.98 -17.93 -12.10
CA LEU A 166 -4.12 -17.46 -12.87
C LEU A 166 -4.54 -16.04 -12.46
N PRO A 167 -4.82 -15.12 -13.40
CA PRO A 167 -5.34 -13.79 -13.09
C PRO A 167 -6.71 -13.82 -12.39
N GLU A 168 -7.53 -14.81 -12.73
CA GLU A 168 -8.84 -15.06 -12.16
C GLU A 168 -8.91 -16.51 -11.71
N LEU A 169 -9.44 -16.73 -10.51
CA LEU A 169 -9.56 -18.05 -9.91
C LEU A 169 -10.98 -18.27 -9.41
N GLU A 170 -11.62 -19.31 -9.94
CA GLU A 170 -12.91 -19.77 -9.46
C GLU A 170 -12.70 -20.91 -8.48
N ILE A 171 -13.16 -20.73 -7.24
CA ILE A 171 -13.07 -21.73 -6.18
C ILE A 171 -14.48 -22.06 -5.69
N ASP A 172 -14.89 -23.31 -5.88
CA ASP A 172 -16.05 -23.85 -5.18
C ASP A 172 -15.60 -24.39 -3.82
N LEU A 173 -15.92 -23.71 -2.72
CA LEU A 173 -15.61 -24.18 -1.35
C LEU A 173 -16.87 -24.77 -0.71
N ASP A 174 -16.80 -26.05 -0.37
CA ASP A 174 -17.89 -26.73 0.35
C ASP A 174 -18.28 -25.94 1.63
N GLY A 175 -19.56 -25.65 1.78
CA GLY A 175 -20.10 -24.98 2.97
C GLY A 175 -20.02 -23.46 2.97
N THR A 176 -19.37 -22.82 1.99
CA THR A 176 -19.58 -21.40 1.72
C THR A 176 -20.77 -21.28 0.79
N GLY A 177 -21.98 -21.07 1.32
CA GLY A 177 -23.15 -20.79 0.48
C GLY A 177 -22.79 -19.72 -0.54
N SER A 178 -23.22 -19.87 -1.80
CA SER A 178 -22.71 -19.10 -2.95
C SER A 178 -22.56 -17.62 -2.57
N ALA A 179 -21.34 -17.18 -2.30
CA ALA A 179 -21.08 -15.76 -2.11
C ALA A 179 -21.50 -15.13 -3.44
N LYS A 180 -22.42 -14.16 -3.40
CA LYS A 180 -22.79 -13.41 -4.59
C LYS A 180 -21.48 -12.94 -5.21
N ARG A 181 -21.21 -13.30 -6.47
CA ARG A 181 -20.10 -12.72 -7.23
C ARG A 181 -20.22 -11.20 -7.07
N ALA A 182 -19.34 -10.59 -6.28
CA ALA A 182 -19.13 -9.17 -6.38
C ALA A 182 -18.62 -8.98 -7.81
N SER A 183 -19.42 -8.32 -8.66
CA SER A 183 -18.96 -8.04 -10.01
C SER A 183 -17.67 -7.24 -9.87
N ALA A 184 -16.58 -7.69 -10.49
CA ALA A 184 -15.34 -6.91 -10.57
C ALA A 184 -15.52 -5.57 -11.30
N THR A 185 -16.72 -5.32 -11.85
CA THR A 185 -17.15 -4.12 -12.55
C THR A 185 -18.24 -3.33 -11.83
N ALA A 186 -18.61 -3.70 -10.60
CA ALA A 186 -19.59 -2.92 -9.86
C ALA A 186 -18.94 -1.62 -9.38
N GLU A 187 -19.51 -0.47 -9.74
CA GLU A 187 -19.09 0.81 -9.17
C GLU A 187 -19.22 0.73 -7.65
N GLU A 188 -18.10 0.89 -6.94
CA GLU A 188 -18.08 0.87 -5.48
C GLU A 188 -18.13 2.32 -4.99
N VAL A 189 -19.26 2.72 -4.43
CA VAL A 189 -19.43 4.05 -3.82
C VAL A 189 -19.42 3.90 -2.30
N ILE A 190 -18.37 4.42 -1.65
CA ILE A 190 -18.25 4.45 -0.20
C ILE A 190 -18.33 5.90 0.28
N ARG A 191 -19.24 6.17 1.21
CA ARG A 191 -19.47 7.52 1.78
C ARG A 191 -19.27 7.51 3.28
N TYR A 192 -18.45 8.44 3.76
CA TYR A 192 -18.15 8.66 5.16
C TYR A 192 -18.71 10.01 5.58
N GLY A 193 -19.74 10.02 6.43
CA GLY A 193 -20.33 11.24 7.01
C GLY A 193 -19.69 11.70 8.32
N PHE A 194 -18.78 10.89 8.89
CA PHE A 194 -18.13 11.16 10.18
C PHE A 194 -19.11 11.40 11.34
N ASP A 195 -20.25 10.70 11.31
CA ASP A 195 -21.30 10.79 12.34
C ASP A 195 -21.01 9.93 13.59
N SER A 196 -20.02 9.05 13.51
CA SER A 196 -19.51 8.25 14.63
C SER A 196 -18.33 8.92 15.30
N ASP A 197 -18.10 8.60 16.58
CA ASP A 197 -16.92 9.03 17.32
C ASP A 197 -15.63 8.29 16.92
N ASP A 198 -15.76 7.17 16.23
CA ASP A 198 -14.65 6.30 15.81
C ASP A 198 -14.32 6.53 14.33
N LEU A 199 -13.02 6.57 14.03
CA LEU A 199 -12.53 6.68 12.66
C LEU A 199 -12.84 5.37 11.91
N PRO A 200 -13.44 5.42 10.70
CA PRO A 200 -13.69 4.20 9.92
C PRO A 200 -12.39 3.42 9.62
N ASP A 201 -12.47 2.09 9.65
CA ASP A 201 -11.30 1.19 9.51
C ASP A 201 -10.51 1.35 8.21
N ASP A 202 -11.15 1.87 7.17
CA ASP A 202 -10.54 2.22 5.88
C ASP A 202 -9.44 3.29 6.02
N PHE A 203 -9.59 4.19 6.98
CA PHE A 203 -8.68 5.31 7.19
C PHE A 203 -7.53 4.94 8.12
N GLN A 204 -6.36 5.43 7.76
CA GLN A 204 -5.15 5.37 8.56
C GLN A 204 -4.51 6.75 8.65
N TRP A 205 -3.65 6.92 9.64
CA TRP A 205 -2.79 8.09 9.79
C TRP A 205 -1.33 7.66 9.86
N LEU A 206 -0.41 8.60 9.64
CA LEU A 206 1.01 8.28 9.58
C LEU A 206 1.64 8.23 10.98
N ARG A 207 2.04 7.02 11.39
CA ARG A 207 3.06 6.69 12.42
C ARG A 207 2.76 7.08 13.87
N SER A 208 2.22 8.27 14.11
CA SER A 208 2.09 8.83 15.45
C SER A 208 1.26 7.92 16.36
N PRO A 209 1.75 7.59 17.57
CA PRO A 209 0.97 6.85 18.56
C PRO A 209 -0.06 7.74 19.29
N ARG A 210 -0.15 9.03 18.93
CA ARG A 210 -1.01 10.05 19.56
C ARG A 210 -2.00 10.64 18.56
N PRO A 211 -2.97 9.85 18.05
CA PRO A 211 -3.92 10.31 17.04
C PRO A 211 -4.77 11.50 17.51
N GLU A 212 -5.02 11.64 18.81
CA GLU A 212 -5.76 12.76 19.42
C GLU A 212 -5.07 14.11 19.22
N ARG A 213 -3.76 14.10 18.96
CA ARG A 213 -3.04 15.32 18.58
C ARG A 213 -3.26 15.67 17.11
N LEU A 214 -3.67 14.74 16.27
CA LEU A 214 -3.77 14.92 14.82
C LEU A 214 -5.21 15.24 14.38
N PHE A 215 -6.20 14.55 14.96
CA PHE A 215 -7.58 14.67 14.55
C PHE A 215 -8.59 14.38 15.67
N SER A 216 -9.84 14.80 15.47
CA SER A 216 -10.97 14.54 16.35
C SER A 216 -12.27 14.41 15.55
N LEU A 217 -13.11 13.44 15.93
CA LEU A 217 -14.50 13.30 15.45
C LEU A 217 -15.52 13.86 16.47
N ARG A 218 -15.05 14.20 17.67
CA ARG A 218 -15.88 14.56 18.83
C ARG A 218 -15.99 16.07 19.04
N GLU A 219 -14.97 16.82 18.65
CA GLU A 219 -14.95 18.28 18.85
C GLU A 219 -16.00 19.02 18.03
N ARG A 220 -16.34 18.47 16.86
CA ARG A 220 -17.38 18.99 15.98
C ARG A 220 -18.15 17.81 15.35
N PRO A 221 -19.16 17.26 16.05
CA PRO A 221 -19.88 16.07 15.59
C PRO A 221 -20.33 16.14 14.13
N GLY A 222 -20.20 15.02 13.41
CA GLY A 222 -20.45 14.95 11.98
C GLY A 222 -19.33 15.57 11.11
N ASN A 223 -18.14 15.78 11.66
CA ASN A 223 -16.97 16.22 10.91
C ASN A 223 -15.73 15.49 11.40
N LEU A 224 -14.81 15.20 10.48
CA LEU A 224 -13.43 14.92 10.82
C LEU A 224 -12.70 16.26 10.94
N ARG A 225 -12.36 16.66 12.16
CA ARG A 225 -11.49 17.81 12.40
C ARG A 225 -10.04 17.36 12.38
N LEU A 226 -9.22 17.97 11.52
CA LEU A 226 -7.76 17.84 11.54
C LEU A 226 -7.15 19.06 12.21
N HIS A 227 -6.20 18.85 13.12
CA HIS A 227 -5.48 19.95 13.77
C HIS A 227 -4.17 20.16 13.02
N GLY A 228 -3.91 21.35 12.47
CA GLY A 228 -2.68 21.60 11.73
C GLY A 228 -1.42 21.24 12.53
N ARG A 229 -0.53 20.45 11.93
CA ARG A 229 0.76 20.04 12.52
C ARG A 229 1.90 20.30 11.54
N GLU A 230 2.86 19.39 11.46
CA GLU A 230 4.06 19.52 10.67
C GLU A 230 3.77 19.44 9.16
N SER A 231 4.79 19.70 8.35
CA SER A 231 4.68 19.66 6.89
C SER A 231 4.35 18.25 6.37
N ILE A 232 3.81 18.19 5.15
CA ILE A 232 3.45 16.95 4.44
C ILE A 232 4.63 15.98 4.22
N GLY A 233 5.87 16.46 4.35
CA GLY A 233 7.09 15.67 4.27
C GLY A 233 7.57 15.09 5.60
N SER A 234 6.96 15.43 6.73
CA SER A 234 7.49 15.05 8.05
C SER A 234 7.32 13.56 8.38
N PHE A 235 8.28 12.97 9.09
CA PHE A 235 8.15 11.60 9.59
C PHE A 235 7.49 11.50 10.97
N TYR A 236 7.06 12.62 11.57
CA TYR A 236 6.51 12.66 12.93
C TYR A 236 5.02 12.99 12.94
N GLU A 237 4.64 14.22 13.29
CA GLU A 237 3.24 14.60 13.51
C GLU A 237 2.64 15.22 12.24
N GLN A 238 2.18 14.37 11.33
CA GLN A 238 1.35 14.81 10.20
C GLN A 238 -0.13 14.63 10.51
N ALA A 239 -0.92 15.70 10.44
CA ALA A 239 -2.37 15.59 10.43
C ALA A 239 -2.84 15.21 9.02
N LEU A 240 -2.64 13.94 8.68
CA LEU A 240 -3.05 13.29 7.44
C LEU A 240 -3.87 12.05 7.81
N VAL A 241 -5.10 12.00 7.31
CA VAL A 241 -6.01 10.86 7.46
C VAL A 241 -6.44 10.43 6.07
N ALA A 242 -6.05 9.22 5.67
CA ALA A 242 -6.20 8.75 4.29
C ALA A 242 -6.53 7.26 4.23
N ARG A 243 -7.17 6.85 3.14
CA ARG A 243 -7.44 5.44 2.82
C ARG A 243 -6.65 5.00 1.59
N ARG A 244 -6.48 3.69 1.42
CA ARG A 244 -5.80 3.10 0.25
C ARG A 244 -6.55 3.45 -1.03
N GLN A 245 -5.82 3.71 -2.10
CA GLN A 245 -6.36 3.56 -3.46
C GLN A 245 -6.54 2.07 -3.75
N THR A 246 -7.76 1.63 -4.08
CA THR A 246 -8.07 0.21 -4.38
C THR A 246 -8.50 -0.03 -5.83
N HIS A 247 -8.66 1.04 -6.62
CA HIS A 247 -9.05 0.99 -8.04
C HIS A 247 -8.07 1.80 -8.89
N PHE A 248 -7.87 1.37 -10.14
CA PHE A 248 -7.10 2.14 -11.13
C PHE A 248 -7.82 3.39 -11.63
N ARG A 249 -9.16 3.36 -11.55
CA ARG A 249 -10.03 4.48 -11.85
C ARG A 249 -10.84 4.79 -10.62
N TYR A 250 -10.75 6.01 -10.12
CA TYR A 250 -11.57 6.41 -8.99
C TYR A 250 -11.80 7.90 -8.95
N ARG A 251 -12.84 8.28 -8.21
CA ARG A 251 -13.11 9.64 -7.79
C ARG A 251 -13.12 9.70 -6.27
N ALA A 252 -12.43 10.68 -5.70
CA ALA A 252 -12.52 10.95 -4.27
C ALA A 252 -12.93 12.40 -4.03
N GLU A 253 -13.78 12.62 -3.04
CA GLU A 253 -14.42 13.92 -2.78
C GLU A 253 -14.51 14.20 -1.28
N THR A 254 -14.36 15.46 -0.90
CA THR A 254 -14.58 15.93 0.47
C THR A 254 -15.13 17.35 0.47
N ALA A 255 -15.66 17.81 1.60
CA ALA A 255 -16.02 19.22 1.81
C ALA A 255 -15.25 19.77 3.01
N LEU A 256 -14.56 20.89 2.79
CA LEU A 256 -13.62 21.54 3.68
C LEU A 256 -14.15 22.89 4.15
N GLU A 257 -14.11 23.10 5.46
CA GLU A 257 -14.15 24.41 6.11
C GLU A 257 -12.77 24.71 6.72
N PHE A 258 -12.09 25.72 6.19
CA PHE A 258 -10.77 26.13 6.65
C PHE A 258 -10.52 27.61 6.40
N GLU A 259 -10.03 28.30 7.42
CA GLU A 259 -9.75 29.74 7.38
C GLU A 259 -8.27 29.98 7.72
N PRO A 260 -7.33 29.83 6.77
CA PRO A 260 -5.91 30.04 7.05
C PRO A 260 -5.64 31.50 7.40
N ALA A 261 -4.83 31.75 8.43
CA ALA A 261 -4.45 33.10 8.85
C ALA A 261 -3.21 33.64 8.10
N HIS A 262 -2.34 32.75 7.61
CA HIS A 262 -1.10 33.06 6.92
C HIS A 262 -0.61 31.86 6.09
N PHE A 263 0.39 32.04 5.24
CA PHE A 263 0.90 31.05 4.28
C PHE A 263 1.42 29.73 4.89
N GLN A 264 1.78 29.74 6.17
CA GLN A 264 2.24 28.53 6.88
C GLN A 264 1.10 27.56 7.24
N GLN A 265 -0.16 27.91 6.93
CA GLN A 265 -1.34 27.12 7.22
C GLN A 265 -2.00 26.66 5.93
N MET A 266 -2.18 25.36 5.77
CA MET A 266 -2.83 24.80 4.59
C MET A 266 -3.65 23.54 4.94
N ALA A 267 -4.72 23.29 4.20
CA ALA A 267 -5.55 22.10 4.37
C ALA A 267 -6.24 21.71 3.05
N GLY A 268 -6.49 20.43 2.83
CA GLY A 268 -7.16 19.98 1.60
C GLY A 268 -7.17 18.49 1.33
N LEU A 269 -7.28 18.15 0.05
CA LEU A 269 -7.40 16.78 -0.49
C LEU A 269 -6.05 16.34 -1.09
N VAL A 270 -5.51 15.22 -0.61
CA VAL A 270 -4.19 14.72 -0.99
C VAL A 270 -4.27 13.32 -1.61
N CYS A 271 -3.50 13.10 -2.67
CA CYS A 271 -3.09 11.77 -3.14
C CYS A 271 -1.62 11.57 -2.73
N TYR A 272 -1.36 10.61 -1.86
CA TYR A 272 -0.11 10.48 -1.12
C TYR A 272 0.47 9.09 -1.23
N TYR A 273 1.77 8.99 -1.50
CA TYR A 273 2.52 7.75 -1.34
C TYR A 273 3.51 7.86 -0.15
N ASN A 274 4.36 8.89 -0.18
CA ASN A 274 5.30 9.22 0.89
C ASN A 274 5.74 10.70 0.79
N ALA A 275 6.68 11.12 1.64
CA ALA A 275 7.19 12.49 1.69
C ALA A 275 7.81 12.99 0.36
N SER A 276 8.24 12.09 -0.53
CA SER A 276 8.81 12.45 -1.83
C SER A 276 7.82 12.31 -2.99
N LYS A 277 6.60 11.82 -2.75
CA LYS A 277 5.64 11.43 -3.80
C LYS A 277 4.22 11.70 -3.34
N PHE A 278 3.68 12.84 -3.77
CA PHE A 278 2.31 13.23 -3.49
C PHE A 278 1.82 14.29 -4.48
N HIS A 279 0.50 14.40 -4.59
CA HIS A 279 -0.21 15.49 -5.25
C HIS A 279 -1.25 16.04 -4.26
N TYR A 280 -1.27 17.34 -4.04
CA TYR A 280 -2.05 17.97 -2.97
C TYR A 280 -2.79 19.21 -3.49
N LEU A 281 -4.12 19.14 -3.49
CA LEU A 281 -5.00 20.30 -3.68
C LEU A 281 -5.28 20.91 -2.31
N TYR A 282 -4.84 22.14 -2.08
CA TYR A 282 -4.87 22.77 -0.76
C TYR A 282 -5.42 24.19 -0.79
N VAL A 283 -6.10 24.55 0.29
CA VAL A 283 -6.46 25.92 0.65
C VAL A 283 -5.34 26.51 1.52
N SER A 284 -4.87 27.71 1.21
CA SER A 284 -3.89 28.47 2.01
C SER A 284 -4.22 29.96 1.98
N ARG A 285 -3.35 30.79 2.56
CA ARG A 285 -3.43 32.25 2.51
C ARG A 285 -2.16 32.85 1.95
N ASP A 286 -2.32 33.88 1.15
CA ASP A 286 -1.26 34.73 0.60
C ASP A 286 -1.62 36.19 0.87
N GLU A 287 -0.63 37.07 1.05
CA GLU A 287 -0.84 38.48 1.38
C GLU A 287 -1.49 39.27 0.24
N GLU A 288 -1.28 38.87 -1.03
CA GLU A 288 -1.82 39.55 -2.21
C GLU A 288 -3.18 38.98 -2.63
N VAL A 289 -3.30 37.65 -2.66
CA VAL A 289 -4.51 36.96 -3.14
C VAL A 289 -5.53 36.73 -2.01
N GLY A 290 -5.09 36.72 -0.76
CA GLY A 290 -5.89 36.31 0.39
C GLY A 290 -6.01 34.79 0.50
N LYS A 291 -7.14 34.32 1.03
CA LYS A 291 -7.49 32.89 1.05
C LYS A 291 -7.61 32.40 -0.39
N HIS A 292 -6.91 31.33 -0.72
CA HIS A 292 -6.84 30.82 -2.09
C HIS A 292 -6.72 29.30 -2.12
N LEU A 293 -6.96 28.72 -3.29
CA LEU A 293 -6.80 27.31 -3.60
C LEU A 293 -5.68 27.12 -4.62
N ALA A 294 -4.81 26.14 -4.38
CA ALA A 294 -3.63 25.86 -5.20
C ALA A 294 -3.27 24.36 -5.19
N VAL A 295 -2.33 23.98 -6.06
CA VAL A 295 -1.82 22.61 -6.18
C VAL A 295 -0.33 22.58 -5.86
N MET A 296 0.09 21.56 -5.12
CA MET A 296 1.48 21.24 -4.84
C MET A 296 1.72 19.77 -5.14
N SER A 297 2.86 19.43 -5.74
CA SER A 297 3.26 18.05 -6.01
C SER A 297 4.71 17.83 -5.62
N CYS A 298 5.03 16.62 -5.17
CA CYS A 298 6.41 16.13 -5.14
C CYS A 298 6.46 14.87 -5.99
N GLU A 299 7.36 14.84 -6.97
CA GLU A 299 7.28 13.92 -8.12
C GLU A 299 8.33 12.80 -8.07
N GLY A 300 8.82 12.47 -6.87
CA GLY A 300 9.77 11.37 -6.64
C GLY A 300 11.23 11.81 -6.49
N GLU A 301 11.48 13.11 -6.43
CA GLU A 301 12.83 13.68 -6.31
C GLU A 301 13.47 13.37 -4.94
N ILE A 302 14.77 13.03 -4.96
CA ILE A 302 15.52 12.66 -3.75
C ILE A 302 15.61 13.84 -2.76
N LEU A 303 15.64 15.07 -3.28
CA LEU A 303 15.73 16.30 -2.49
C LEU A 303 14.38 16.70 -1.86
N LEU A 304 13.30 15.99 -2.17
CA LEU A 304 11.94 16.28 -1.70
C LEU A 304 11.42 17.64 -2.19
N ASP A 305 11.93 18.11 -3.34
CA ASP A 305 11.51 19.38 -3.92
C ASP A 305 10.04 19.30 -4.36
N ALA A 306 9.25 20.27 -3.91
CA ALA A 306 7.86 20.41 -4.32
C ALA A 306 7.75 21.36 -5.51
N VAL A 307 6.96 20.97 -6.50
CA VAL A 307 6.54 21.82 -7.62
C VAL A 307 5.14 22.36 -7.35
N PHE A 308 4.86 23.55 -7.88
CA PHE A 308 3.58 24.24 -7.72
C PHE A 308 3.00 24.59 -9.09
N PRO A 309 2.36 23.62 -9.77
CA PRO A 309 1.74 23.87 -11.06
C PRO A 309 0.68 24.97 -10.97
N GLU A 310 0.62 25.82 -11.99
CA GLU A 310 -0.36 26.92 -12.05
C GLU A 310 -0.32 27.88 -10.85
N TYR A 311 0.80 27.97 -10.12
CA TYR A 311 0.91 28.84 -8.93
C TYR A 311 0.73 30.33 -9.25
N GLY A 312 0.95 30.79 -10.48
CA GLY A 312 0.61 32.16 -10.89
C GLY A 312 -0.91 32.41 -11.00
N ASN A 313 -1.69 31.35 -11.18
CA ASN A 313 -3.13 31.36 -11.46
C ASN A 313 -3.94 30.79 -10.28
N ARG A 314 -3.50 31.04 -9.04
CA ARG A 314 -4.20 30.60 -7.82
C ARG A 314 -5.63 31.09 -7.82
N VAL A 315 -6.55 30.24 -7.39
CA VAL A 315 -7.97 30.57 -7.34
C VAL A 315 -8.26 31.29 -6.03
N ALA A 316 -8.65 32.57 -6.09
CA ALA A 316 -9.07 33.31 -4.90
C ALA A 316 -10.39 32.74 -4.35
N VAL A 317 -10.47 32.60 -3.02
CA VAL A 317 -11.60 31.99 -2.31
C VAL A 317 -12.10 33.01 -1.28
N PRO A 318 -13.40 33.38 -1.27
CA PRO A 318 -13.93 34.28 -0.26
C PRO A 318 -13.77 33.74 1.18
N GLU A 319 -13.55 34.65 2.13
CA GLU A 319 -13.53 34.31 3.56
C GLU A 319 -14.87 33.65 3.96
N GLY A 320 -14.82 32.60 4.79
CA GLY A 320 -16.00 31.83 5.20
C GLY A 320 -16.61 30.93 4.12
N GLN A 321 -16.13 30.97 2.88
CA GLN A 321 -16.56 30.05 1.83
C GLN A 321 -16.10 28.62 2.14
N LYS A 322 -17.06 27.70 2.20
CA LYS A 322 -16.82 26.26 2.24
C LYS A 322 -16.47 25.76 0.84
N LEU A 323 -15.59 24.76 0.75
CA LEU A 323 -15.18 24.23 -0.54
C LEU A 323 -15.38 22.73 -0.61
N HIS A 324 -15.96 22.27 -1.70
CA HIS A 324 -15.94 20.87 -2.09
C HIS A 324 -14.70 20.65 -2.94
N LEU A 325 -13.90 19.64 -2.59
CA LEU A 325 -12.65 19.29 -3.26
C LEU A 325 -12.80 17.88 -3.84
N ARG A 326 -12.33 17.68 -5.07
CA ARG A 326 -12.41 16.40 -5.76
C ARG A 326 -11.13 16.09 -6.51
N VAL A 327 -10.82 14.81 -6.57
CA VAL A 327 -9.82 14.26 -7.47
C VAL A 327 -10.43 13.15 -8.31
N ASP A 328 -10.14 13.17 -9.60
CA ASP A 328 -10.47 12.13 -10.56
C ASP A 328 -9.16 11.50 -11.04
N VAL A 329 -9.01 10.19 -10.83
CA VAL A 329 -7.86 9.40 -11.31
C VAL A 329 -8.36 8.41 -12.36
N ASP A 330 -7.71 8.42 -13.53
CA ASP A 330 -7.89 7.44 -14.60
C ASP A 330 -6.52 6.89 -15.04
N GLY A 331 -6.14 5.75 -14.47
CA GLY A 331 -4.83 5.15 -14.72
C GLY A 331 -3.70 6.07 -14.27
N ALA A 332 -2.91 6.58 -15.22
CA ALA A 332 -1.80 7.50 -14.94
C ALA A 332 -2.24 8.97 -14.85
N ARG A 333 -3.48 9.31 -15.20
CA ARG A 333 -3.95 10.70 -15.21
C ARG A 333 -4.64 11.03 -13.88
N LEU A 334 -4.21 12.10 -13.23
CA LEU A 334 -4.88 12.68 -12.06
C LEU A 334 -5.27 14.13 -12.34
N VAL A 335 -6.53 14.47 -12.06
CA VAL A 335 -7.05 15.82 -12.20
C VAL A 335 -7.80 16.23 -10.93
N PHE A 336 -7.51 17.44 -10.45
CA PHE A 336 -8.21 18.05 -9.34
C PHE A 336 -9.35 18.94 -9.82
N SER A 337 -10.43 19.00 -9.04
CA SER A 337 -11.53 19.93 -9.26
C SER A 337 -12.10 20.43 -7.93
N TRP A 338 -12.82 21.54 -7.98
CA TRP A 338 -13.41 22.15 -6.79
C TRP A 338 -14.78 22.75 -7.08
N SER A 339 -15.58 22.95 -6.03
CA SER A 339 -16.89 23.58 -6.12
C SER A 339 -17.20 24.39 -4.86
N ALA A 340 -17.90 25.52 -5.03
CA ALA A 340 -18.37 26.36 -3.92
C ALA A 340 -19.72 25.89 -3.34
N ASP A 341 -20.49 25.12 -4.11
CA ASP A 341 -21.85 24.67 -3.77
C ASP A 341 -22.01 23.14 -3.72
N GLY A 342 -21.01 22.40 -4.22
CA GLY A 342 -21.05 20.93 -4.34
C GLY A 342 -21.64 20.42 -5.66
N ASP A 343 -22.21 21.31 -6.48
CA ASP A 343 -22.93 20.98 -7.71
C ASP A 343 -22.17 21.44 -8.96
N ALA A 344 -21.76 22.71 -9.00
CA ALA A 344 -21.01 23.28 -10.12
C ALA A 344 -19.50 23.09 -9.90
N TRP A 345 -18.90 22.15 -10.67
CA TRP A 345 -17.49 21.79 -10.53
C TRP A 345 -16.59 22.52 -11.52
N ASN A 346 -15.50 23.06 -11.01
CA ASN A 346 -14.43 23.71 -11.77
C ASN A 346 -13.19 22.83 -11.76
N GLU A 347 -12.73 22.41 -12.93
CA GLU A 347 -11.48 21.66 -13.10
C GLU A 347 -10.27 22.58 -12.90
N PHE A 348 -9.25 22.14 -12.15
CA PHE A 348 -7.95 22.81 -12.15
C PHE A 348 -7.26 22.56 -13.49
N PRO A 349 -6.68 23.59 -14.14
CA PRO A 349 -6.13 23.46 -15.49
C PRO A 349 -4.75 22.77 -15.51
N VAL A 350 -4.58 21.69 -14.74
CA VAL A 350 -3.39 20.86 -14.69
C VAL A 350 -3.76 19.39 -14.62
N SER A 351 -3.07 18.57 -15.42
CA SER A 351 -3.11 17.12 -15.35
C SER A 351 -1.80 16.62 -14.75
N LEU A 352 -1.89 15.83 -13.68
CA LEU A 352 -0.73 15.28 -12.95
C LEU A 352 -0.54 13.79 -13.28
N ASP A 353 0.69 13.29 -13.12
CA ASP A 353 1.04 11.88 -13.35
C ASP A 353 0.81 11.03 -12.08
N ALA A 354 -0.38 10.45 -11.97
CA ALA A 354 -0.78 9.55 -10.89
C ALA A 354 0.13 8.32 -10.78
N SER A 355 0.80 7.91 -11.88
CA SER A 355 1.65 6.72 -11.87
C SER A 355 2.89 6.91 -10.99
N LEU A 356 3.29 8.15 -10.68
CA LEU A 356 4.36 8.46 -9.74
C LEU A 356 4.04 7.99 -8.31
N LEU A 357 2.77 7.82 -7.97
CA LEU A 357 2.34 7.31 -6.66
C LEU A 357 2.43 5.78 -6.59
N SER A 358 3.54 5.20 -7.03
CA SER A 358 3.78 3.75 -7.12
C SER A 358 5.12 3.34 -6.50
N ASP A 359 5.26 2.07 -6.09
CA ASP A 359 6.50 1.55 -5.50
C ASP A 359 7.72 1.79 -6.41
N GLU A 360 7.52 1.70 -7.72
CA GLU A 360 8.56 1.70 -8.74
C GLU A 360 9.09 3.13 -9.06
N ALA A 361 8.31 4.18 -8.78
CA ALA A 361 8.69 5.56 -9.07
C ALA A 361 9.66 6.15 -8.03
N GLY A 362 10.61 6.98 -8.45
CA GLY A 362 11.61 7.61 -7.59
C GLY A 362 12.82 6.69 -7.35
N LYS A 363 13.06 6.28 -6.09
CA LYS A 363 14.21 5.42 -5.71
C LYS A 363 14.10 3.95 -6.14
N GLY A 364 13.03 3.57 -6.84
CA GLY A 364 12.75 2.21 -7.28
C GLY A 364 12.07 1.33 -6.22
N GLU A 365 11.57 0.18 -6.67
CA GLU A 365 10.72 -0.75 -5.92
C GLU A 365 11.41 -1.45 -4.74
N GLY A 366 12.76 -1.44 -4.73
CA GLY A 366 13.55 -1.97 -3.62
C GLY A 366 13.62 -1.05 -2.40
N ALA A 367 13.07 0.17 -2.48
CA ALA A 367 13.11 1.15 -1.40
C ALA A 367 11.71 1.53 -0.87
N GLN A 368 10.64 0.92 -1.40
CA GLN A 368 9.27 1.42 -1.25
C GLN A 368 8.26 0.27 -1.24
N PHE A 369 7.41 0.22 -0.22
CA PHE A 369 6.72 -1.02 0.16
C PHE A 369 5.24 -0.84 0.54
N THR A 370 4.62 0.28 0.14
CA THR A 370 3.24 0.65 0.51
C THR A 370 2.29 0.56 -0.69
N GLY A 371 1.99 1.70 -1.31
CA GLY A 371 0.91 1.93 -2.26
C GLY A 371 0.35 3.35 -2.11
N ALA A 372 -0.39 3.82 -3.10
CA ALA A 372 -1.04 5.13 -3.08
C ALA A 372 -2.21 5.19 -2.08
N PHE A 373 -2.35 6.34 -1.45
CA PHE A 373 -3.44 6.71 -0.55
C PHE A 373 -4.11 7.98 -1.06
N VAL A 374 -5.39 8.14 -0.74
CA VAL A 374 -6.14 9.39 -0.95
C VAL A 374 -6.84 9.78 0.34
N GLY A 375 -6.80 11.07 0.69
CA GLY A 375 -7.29 11.50 1.99
C GLY A 375 -7.30 13.00 2.21
N MET A 376 -7.47 13.36 3.48
CA MET A 376 -7.57 14.74 3.95
C MET A 376 -6.32 15.08 4.75
N CYS A 377 -5.84 16.31 4.61
CA CYS A 377 -4.63 16.75 5.28
C CYS A 377 -4.73 18.19 5.78
N CYS A 378 -4.02 18.52 6.86
CA CYS A 378 -3.90 19.85 7.41
C CYS A 378 -2.50 20.08 8.00
N GLN A 379 -1.90 21.22 7.68
CA GLN A 379 -0.59 21.64 8.17
C GLN A 379 -0.71 23.04 8.77
N ASP A 380 0.02 23.26 9.87
CA ASP A 380 0.19 24.56 10.49
C ASP A 380 1.61 24.66 11.03
N MET A 381 2.52 25.12 10.17
CA MET A 381 3.95 25.19 10.47
C MET A 381 4.29 26.35 11.41
N ALA A 382 3.32 27.19 11.79
CA ALA A 382 3.47 28.14 12.91
C ALA A 382 3.21 27.48 14.27
N GLY A 383 2.70 26.24 14.29
CA GLY A 383 2.47 25.48 15.52
C GLY A 383 1.24 25.91 16.31
N THR A 384 0.32 26.68 15.71
CA THR A 384 -0.89 27.16 16.42
C THR A 384 -2.01 26.12 16.49
N GLY A 385 -1.90 25.05 15.71
CA GLY A 385 -2.89 23.98 15.65
C GLY A 385 -4.18 24.38 14.95
N ARG A 386 -4.12 25.25 13.93
CA ARG A 386 -5.29 25.72 13.19
C ARG A 386 -6.15 24.52 12.72
N PRO A 387 -7.44 24.45 13.09
CA PRO A 387 -8.28 23.32 12.71
C PRO A 387 -8.81 23.46 11.28
N ALA A 388 -8.88 22.33 10.58
CA ALA A 388 -9.59 22.15 9.32
C ALA A 388 -10.71 21.12 9.51
N ASP A 389 -11.94 21.50 9.18
CA ASP A 389 -13.11 20.64 9.37
C ASP A 389 -13.54 20.03 8.04
N PHE A 390 -13.54 18.70 7.98
CA PHE A 390 -13.98 17.94 6.82
C PHE A 390 -15.34 17.29 7.09
N ARG A 391 -16.37 17.67 6.32
CA ARG A 391 -17.75 17.24 6.56
C ARG A 391 -18.02 15.80 6.11
N TYR A 392 -17.36 15.35 5.04
CA TYR A 392 -17.49 13.99 4.54
C TYR A 392 -16.25 13.59 3.75
N PHE A 393 -16.13 12.29 3.47
CA PHE A 393 -15.24 11.77 2.45
C PHE A 393 -15.99 10.74 1.60
N CYS A 394 -15.94 10.87 0.29
CA CYS A 394 -16.53 9.93 -0.66
C CYS A 394 -15.43 9.31 -1.51
N TYR A 395 -15.50 8.01 -1.74
CA TYR A 395 -14.65 7.28 -2.68
C TYR A 395 -15.54 6.47 -3.62
N GLU A 396 -15.41 6.70 -4.92
CA GLU A 396 -16.12 6.01 -5.99
C GLU A 396 -15.09 5.30 -6.87
N GLY A 397 -14.98 3.98 -6.73
CA GLY A 397 -14.12 3.12 -7.54
C GLY A 397 -14.82 2.63 -8.80
N ARG A 398 -14.08 2.51 -9.90
CA ARG A 398 -14.57 2.07 -11.23
C ARG A 398 -13.66 1.08 -11.91
#